data_AF-A0A6V7UIM5-F1
#
_entry.id   AF-A0A6V7UIM5-F1
#
_cell.length_a   1.000
_cell.length_b   1.000
_cell.length_c   1.000
_cell.angle_alpha   90.00
_cell.angle_beta   90.00
_cell.angle_gamma   90.00
#
_symmetry.space_group_name_H-M   'P 1'
#
loop_
_entity.id
_entity.type
_entity.pdbx_description
1 polymer ?
#
loop_
_entity_poly.entity_id
_entity_poly.type
_entity_poly.pdbx_seq_one_letter_code
_entity_poly.pdbx_strand_id
1 'polypeptide(L)' 'MIEITVNDRLGKKVRVKCNATDKIEDLKKLIALQTGTRQAVNFFLKNLF' A
#
# COMPACT_ATOMS: atom_id res chain seq x y z
N MET A 1 -14.28 -3.17 5.46
CA MET A 1 -13.36 -2.27 4.75
C MET A 1 -12.15 -2.06 5.65
N ILE A 2 -10.99 -2.53 5.23
CA ILE A 2 -9.76 -2.54 6.02
C ILE A 2 -8.94 -1.32 5.63
N GLU A 3 -8.32 -0.67 6.61
CA GLU A 3 -7.43 0.47 6.36
C GLU A 3 -5.98 0.04 6.62
N ILE A 4 -5.16 0.10 5.58
CA ILE A 4 -3.75 -0.29 5.63
C ILE A 4 -2.89 0.96 5.59
N THR A 5 -1.87 1.02 6.44
CA THR A 5 -0.91 2.13 6.45
C THR A 5 0.38 1.70 5.78
N VAL A 6 0.73 2.37 4.69
CA VAL A 6 1.95 2.10 3.92
C VAL A 6 2.98 3.15 4.27
N ASN A 7 4.17 2.72 4.67
CA ASN A 7 5.29 3.62 4.89
C ASN A 7 6.31 3.46 3.76
N ASP A 8 6.68 4.57 3.14
CA ASP A 8 7.83 4.61 2.24
C ASP A 8 9.12 4.79 3.04
N ARG A 9 10.27 4.45 2.43
CA ARG A 9 11.61 4.64 3.01
C ARG A 9 11.87 6.10 3.40
N LEU A 10 11.25 7.05 2.70
CA LEU A 10 11.35 8.49 2.97
C LEU A 10 10.41 8.98 4.09
N GLY A 11 9.71 8.08 4.78
CA GLY A 11 8.84 8.43 5.92
C GLY A 11 7.45 8.97 5.51
N LYS A 12 7.11 8.95 4.22
CA LYS A 12 5.76 9.24 3.75
C LYS A 12 4.81 8.13 4.19
N LYS A 13 3.71 8.50 4.85
CA LYS A 13 2.66 7.58 5.27
C LYS A 13 1.44 7.73 4.38
N VAL A 14 1.05 6.67 3.70
CA VAL A 14 -0.16 6.62 2.87
C VAL A 14 -1.15 5.68 3.51
N ARG A 15 -2.40 6.14 3.68
CA ARG A 15 -3.49 5.30 4.17
C ARG A 15 -4.32 4.84 2.99
N VAL A 16 -4.40 3.54 2.78
CA VAL A 16 -5.14 2.94 1.66
C VAL A 16 -6.30 2.13 2.23
N LYS A 17 -7.48 2.32 1.62
CA LYS A 17 -8.67 1.53 1.96
C LYS A 17 -8.77 0.34 1.02
N CYS A 18 -9.01 -0.82 1.61
CA CYS A 18 -8.97 -2.10 0.91
C CYS A 18 -10.15 -2.97 1.32
N ASN A 19 -10.56 -3.89 0.45
CA ASN A 19 -11.48 -4.94 0.82
C ASN A 19 -10.70 -6.22 1.18
N ALA A 20 -11.27 -7.05 2.05
CA ALA A 20 -10.63 -8.30 2.47
C ALA A 20 -10.50 -9.34 1.34
N THR A 21 -11.19 -9.12 0.22
CA THR A 21 -11.21 -9.97 -0.97
C THR A 21 -10.18 -9.55 -2.03
N ASP A 22 -9.57 -8.37 -1.90
CA ASP A 22 -8.61 -7.86 -2.89
C ASP A 22 -7.29 -8.62 -2.79
N LYS A 23 -6.70 -8.96 -3.94
CA LYS A 23 -5.40 -9.64 -3.99
C LYS A 23 -4.27 -8.66 -3.68
N ILE A 24 -3.14 -9.20 -3.20
CA ILE A 24 -1.91 -8.45 -2.91
C ILE A 24 -1.44 -7.63 -4.14
N GLU A 25 -1.66 -8.15 -5.35
CA GLU A 25 -1.30 -7.46 -6.58
C GLU A 25 -2.10 -6.16 -6.80
N ASP A 26 -3.41 -6.19 -6.56
CA ASP A 26 -4.26 -5.02 -6.73
C ASP A 26 -4.02 -3.99 -5.62
N LEU A 27 -3.69 -4.45 -4.41
CA LEU A 27 -3.19 -3.56 -3.35
C LEU A 27 -1.93 -2.80 -3.78
N LYS A 28 -0.97 -3.49 -4.42
CA LYS A 28 0.24 -2.84 -4.95
C LYS A 28 -0.10 -1.83 -6.06
N LYS A 29 -1.09 -2.11 -6.91
CA LYS A 29 -1.56 -1.16 -7.94
C LYS A 29 -2.16 0.10 -7.30
N LEU A 30 -3.02 -0.06 -6.30
CA LEU A 30 -3.65 1.06 -5.59
C LEU A 30 -2.62 1.94 -4.88
N ILE A 31 -1.64 1.33 -4.21
CA ILE A 31 -0.54 2.05 -3.56
C ILE A 31 0.30 2.81 -4.59
N ALA A 32 0.60 2.18 -5.73
CA ALA A 32 1.35 2.81 -6.82
C ALA A 32 0.60 4.01 -7.43
N LEU A 33 -0.72 3.88 -7.64
CA LEU A 33 -1.60 4.96 -8.11
C LEU A 33 -1.60 6.14 -7.15
N GLN A 34 -1.67 5.88 -5.84
CA GLN A 34 -1.81 6.94 -4.84
C GLN A 34 -0.48 7.61 -4.48
N THR A 35 0.63 6.88 -4.59
CA THR A 35 1.99 7.37 -4.28
C THR A 35 2.71 7.90 -5.53
N GLY A 36 2.24 7.57 -6.73
CA GLY A 36 2.87 7.96 -8.01
C GLY A 36 4.19 7.23 -8.30
N THR A 37 4.46 6.13 -7.60
CA THR A 37 5.70 5.34 -7.70
C THR A 37 5.51 4.09 -8.54
N ARG A 38 6.56 3.64 -9.24
CA ARG A 38 6.53 2.40 -10.02
C ARG A 38 6.26 1.20 -9.09
N GLN A 39 5.42 0.24 -9.50
CA GLN A 39 5.06 -0.96 -8.72
C GLN A 39 6.27 -1.81 -8.24
N ALA A 40 7.45 -1.61 -8.83
CA ALA A 40 8.68 -2.34 -8.51
C ALA A 40 9.33 -1.93 -7.18
N VAL A 41 8.92 -0.82 -6.55
CA VAL A 41 9.54 -0.34 -5.31
C VAL A 41 8.98 -1.11 -4.12
N ASN A 42 9.86 -1.71 -3.32
CA ASN A 42 9.47 -2.42 -2.09
C ASN A 42 8.95 -1.41 -1.05
N PHE A 43 7.64 -1.39 -0.86
CA PHE A 43 7.01 -0.67 0.25
C PHE A 43 7.02 -1.53 1.52
N PHE A 44 7.43 -0.93 2.63
CA PHE A 44 7.30 -1.55 3.94
C PHE A 44 5.85 -1.36 4.43
N LEU A 45 5.03 -2.39 4.22
CA LEU A 45 3.72 -2.51 4.85
C LEU A 45 3.95 -2.72 6.35
N LYS A 46 3.58 -1.74 7.18
CA LYS A 46 3.43 -1.95 8.62
C LYS A 46 1.93 -2.09 8.90
N ASN A 47 1.56 -3.12 9.68
CA ASN A 47 0.20 -3.65 9.89
C ASN A 47 -0.25 -4.70 8.88
N LEU A 48 0.58 -5.71 8.67
CA LEU A 48 0.11 -7.06 8.39
C LEU A 48 0.74 -7.92 9.49
N PHE A 49 -0.06 -8.25 10.52
CA PHE A 49 0.32 -8.74 11.87
C PHE A 49 0.75 -7.68 12.88
#